data_AF-G8HSF9-F1
#
_entry.id   AF-G8HSF9-F1
#
_cell.length_a   1.000
_cell.length_b   1.000
_cell.length_c   1.000
_cell.angle_alpha   90.00
_cell.angle_beta   90.00
_cell.angle_gamma   90.00
#
_symmetry.space_group_name_H-M   'P 1'
#
loop_
_entity.id
_entity.type
_entity.pdbx_description
1 polymer ?
#
loop_
_entity_poly.entity_id
_entity_poly.type
_entity_poly.pdbx_seq_one_letter_code
_entity_poly.pdbx_strand_id
1 'polypeptide(L)'
;MHSLFLFSLSFALILSLALVVLYGYTSYNSYDGHEEKLTPFECGFDPLSMMRSPFSTRFFLLVVLFLVFDVEIALLFPVLSIIFVKTSLPCLVALSTFVFVLLMGTFHEWNEGALDWVSN
;
A
#
# COMPACT_ATOMS: atom_id res chain seq x y z
N MET A 1 -20.68 -1.77 -18.80
CA MET A 1 -19.90 -1.88 -17.55
C MET A 1 -19.88 -3.30 -17.01
N HIS A 2 -21.02 -3.96 -16.84
CA HIS A 2 -21.08 -5.36 -16.38
C HIS A 2 -20.33 -6.36 -17.30
N SER A 3 -20.42 -6.20 -18.63
CA SER A 3 -19.71 -7.08 -19.58
C SER A 3 -18.19 -6.92 -19.52
N LEU A 4 -17.69 -5.69 -19.40
CA LEU A 4 -16.26 -5.40 -19.24
C LEU A 4 -15.71 -5.94 -17.91
N PHE A 5 -16.50 -5.81 -16.83
CA PHE A 5 -16.15 -6.37 -15.52
C PHE A 5 -16.00 -7.90 -15.59
N LEU A 6 -16.99 -8.59 -16.16
CA LEU A 6 -16.93 -10.06 -16.32
C LEU A 6 -15.76 -10.50 -17.19
N PHE A 7 -15.43 -9.74 -18.24
CA PHE A 7 -14.29 -10.01 -19.09
C PHE A 7 -12.95 -9.88 -18.35
N SER A 8 -12.78 -8.82 -17.54
CA SER A 8 -11.56 -8.63 -16.74
C SER A 8 -11.37 -9.74 -15.71
N LEU A 9 -12.46 -10.19 -15.07
CA LEU A 9 -12.44 -11.26 -14.08
C LEU A 9 -12.07 -12.60 -14.72
N SER A 10 -12.69 -12.94 -15.85
CA SER A 10 -12.39 -14.19 -16.56
C SER A 10 -10.96 -14.20 -17.09
N PHE A 11 -10.47 -13.07 -17.60
CA PHE A 11 -9.09 -12.94 -18.06
C PHE A 11 -8.09 -13.16 -16.92
N ALA A 12 -8.29 -12.53 -15.75
CA ALA A 12 -7.41 -12.71 -14.59
C ALA A 12 -7.37 -14.17 -14.12
N LEU A 13 -8.53 -14.84 -14.07
CA LEU A 13 -8.62 -16.26 -13.70
C LEU A 13 -7.89 -17.16 -14.71
N ILE A 14 -8.14 -16.98 -16.01
CA ILE A 14 -7.48 -17.77 -17.06
C ILE A 14 -5.97 -17.57 -17.02
N LEU A 15 -5.50 -16.32 -16.84
CA LEU A 15 -4.07 -16.02 -16.76
C LEU A 15 -3.43 -16.69 -15.55
N SER A 16 -4.05 -16.59 -14.36
CA SER A 16 -3.54 -17.24 -13.15
C SER A 16 -3.45 -18.77 -13.30
N LEU A 17 -4.48 -19.40 -13.88
CA LEU A 17 -4.50 -20.84 -14.11
C LEU A 17 -3.44 -21.26 -15.14
N ALA A 18 -3.30 -20.51 -16.23
CA ALA A 18 -2.29 -20.77 -17.25
C ALA A 18 -0.87 -20.71 -16.67
N LEU A 19 -0.58 -19.73 -15.80
CA LEU A 19 0.71 -19.60 -15.13
C LEU A 19 0.98 -20.77 -14.17
N VAL A 20 -0.01 -21.21 -13.38
CA VAL A 20 0.13 -22.39 -12.50
C VAL A 20 0.38 -23.66 -13.30
N VAL A 21 -0.35 -23.86 -14.40
CA VAL A 21 -0.19 -25.01 -15.28
C VAL A 21 1.19 -25.00 -15.94
N LEU A 22 1.64 -23.84 -16.43
CA LEU A 22 2.97 -23.68 -17.03
C LEU A 22 4.08 -23.91 -15.99
N TYR A 23 3.92 -23.42 -14.76
CA TYR A 23 4.83 -23.74 -13.66
C TYR A 23 4.88 -25.24 -13.41
N GLY A 24 3.72 -25.92 -13.34
CA GLY A 24 3.68 -27.39 -13.17
C GLY A 24 4.40 -28.16 -14.28
N TYR A 25 4.28 -27.72 -15.53
CA TYR A 25 4.97 -28.35 -16.67
C TYR A 25 6.47 -28.06 -16.74
N THR A 26 6.91 -26.89 -16.27
CA THR A 26 8.31 -26.46 -16.32
C THR A 26 9.09 -26.75 -15.04
N SER A 27 8.40 -26.98 -13.92
CA SER A 27 9.04 -27.25 -12.64
C SER A 27 9.74 -28.61 -12.65
N TYR A 28 11.05 -28.59 -12.45
CA TYR A 28 11.83 -29.79 -12.16
C TYR A 28 11.73 -30.09 -10.65
N ASN A 29 10.73 -30.88 -10.28
CA ASN A 29 10.51 -31.28 -8.89
C ASN A 29 11.35 -32.55 -8.59
N SER A 30 12.58 -32.36 -8.11
CA SER A 30 13.31 -33.42 -7.41
C SER A 30 12.87 -33.40 -5.95
N TYR A 31 12.03 -34.36 -5.56
CA TYR A 31 11.47 -34.44 -4.21
C TYR A 31 12.42 -35.10 -3.18
N ASP A 32 13.49 -35.74 -3.62
CA ASP A 32 14.45 -36.39 -2.72
C ASP A 32 15.51 -35.40 -2.21
N GLY A 33 15.56 -35.18 -0.89
CA GLY A 33 16.69 -34.54 -0.19
C GLY A 33 16.66 -33.01 -0.09
N HIS A 34 15.48 -32.41 0.12
CA HIS A 34 15.32 -30.94 0.17
C HIS A 34 14.78 -30.38 1.49
N GLU A 35 14.87 -31.14 2.60
CA GLU A 35 14.47 -30.62 3.93
C GLU A 35 15.21 -29.30 4.26
N GLU A 36 16.51 -29.20 3.93
CA GLU A 36 17.25 -27.94 4.07
C GLU A 36 16.76 -26.80 3.16
N LYS A 37 16.22 -27.08 1.96
CA LYS A 37 15.62 -26.02 1.11
C LYS A 37 14.29 -25.51 1.66
N LEU A 38 13.63 -26.29 2.51
CA LEU A 38 12.38 -25.94 3.17
C LEU A 38 12.62 -25.19 4.49
N THR A 39 13.88 -25.09 4.94
CA THR A 39 14.27 -24.28 6.10
C THR A 39 14.64 -22.85 5.68
N PRO A 40 14.37 -21.84 6.52
CA PRO A 40 14.82 -20.47 6.27
C PRO A 40 16.34 -20.43 6.19
N PHE A 41 16.87 -19.65 5.25
CA PHE A 41 18.31 -19.53 5.00
C PHE A 41 18.97 -18.69 6.10
N GLU A 42 19.25 -19.31 7.24
CA GLU A 42 20.13 -18.76 8.26
C GLU A 42 21.57 -19.26 8.06
N CYS A 43 22.51 -18.69 8.80
CA CYS A 43 23.92 -19.12 8.81
C CYS A 43 24.12 -20.53 9.43
N GLY A 44 23.11 -21.40 9.39
CA GLY A 44 23.14 -22.77 9.94
C GLY A 44 22.83 -22.86 11.44
N PHE A 45 22.20 -21.84 12.03
CA PHE A 45 21.80 -21.84 13.44
C PHE A 45 20.29 -21.94 13.58
N ASP A 46 19.84 -22.62 14.64
CA ASP A 46 18.43 -22.61 15.02
C ASP A 46 18.06 -21.23 15.61
N PRO A 47 16.85 -20.72 15.35
CA PRO A 47 16.42 -19.43 15.87
C PRO A 47 16.41 -19.44 17.41
N LEU A 48 17.36 -18.72 18.01
CA LEU A 48 17.61 -18.70 19.46
C LEU A 48 16.52 -17.96 20.27
N SER A 49 15.57 -17.28 19.62
CA SER A 49 14.56 -16.46 20.31
C SER A 49 13.26 -16.33 19.53
N MET A 50 12.18 -16.02 20.24
CA MET A 50 10.87 -15.70 19.65
C MET A 50 11.00 -14.52 18.68
N MET A 51 10.44 -14.65 17.46
CA MET A 51 10.40 -13.65 16.38
C MET A 51 9.55 -12.40 16.71
N ARG A 52 9.53 -11.92 17.95
CA ARG A 52 8.96 -10.62 18.29
C ARG A 52 10.04 -9.57 18.07
N SER A 53 10.12 -9.10 16.83
CA SER A 53 10.87 -7.88 16.52
C SER A 53 10.24 -6.72 17.31
N PRO A 54 11.07 -5.82 17.88
CA PRO A 54 10.54 -4.62 18.51
C PRO A 54 9.75 -3.81 17.48
N PHE A 55 8.55 -3.38 17.87
CA PHE A 55 7.69 -2.57 17.03
C PHE A 55 8.33 -1.21 16.79
N SER A 56 8.56 -0.87 15.52
CA SER A 56 9.09 0.43 15.16
C SER A 56 7.94 1.45 15.11
N THR A 57 7.99 2.42 16.02
CA THR A 57 7.06 3.55 16.07
C THR A 57 7.06 4.37 14.78
N ARG A 58 8.18 4.40 14.04
CA ARG A 58 8.29 5.12 12.76
C ARG A 58 7.42 4.50 11.68
N PHE A 59 7.45 3.16 11.54
CA PHE A 59 6.58 2.46 10.59
C PHE A 59 5.10 2.63 10.94
N PHE A 60 4.78 2.67 12.23
CA PHE A 60 3.42 2.94 12.68
C PHE A 60 2.93 4.34 12.26
N LEU A 61 3.75 5.36 12.51
CA LEU A 61 3.41 6.73 12.14
C LEU A 61 3.21 6.86 10.63
N LEU A 62 4.06 6.23 9.81
CA LEU A 62 3.89 6.22 8.36
C LEU A 62 2.56 5.59 7.92
N VAL A 63 2.12 4.49 8.56
CA VAL A 63 0.84 3.84 8.24
C VAL A 63 -0.35 4.72 8.63
N VAL A 64 -0.31 5.34 9.81
CA VAL A 64 -1.37 6.26 10.26
C VAL A 64 -1.45 7.48 9.35
N LEU A 65 -0.29 8.07 9.03
CA LEU A 65 -0.17 9.21 8.13
C LEU A 65 -0.69 8.90 6.73
N PHE A 66 -0.32 7.74 6.17
CA PHE A 66 -0.84 7.28 4.89
C PHE A 66 -2.36 7.13 4.91
N LEU A 67 -2.93 6.55 5.97
CA LEU A 67 -4.37 6.36 6.09
C LEU A 67 -5.11 7.70 6.12
N VAL A 68 -4.62 8.67 6.88
CA VAL A 68 -5.22 10.02 6.94
C VAL A 68 -5.14 10.71 5.58
N PHE A 69 -3.97 10.72 4.93
CA PHE A 69 -3.83 11.33 3.60
C PHE A 69 -4.68 10.66 2.52
N ASP A 70 -4.85 9.34 2.56
CA ASP A 70 -5.70 8.62 1.61
C ASP A 70 -7.17 9.04 1.75
N VAL A 71 -7.66 9.17 2.99
CA VAL A 71 -9.03 9.67 3.27
C VAL A 71 -9.20 11.12 2.80
N GLU A 72 -8.22 11.97 3.03
CA GLU A 72 -8.26 13.37 2.62
C GLU A 72 -8.30 13.53 1.09
N ILE A 73 -7.51 12.75 0.36
CA ILE A 73 -7.51 12.75 -1.12
C ILE A 73 -8.84 12.18 -1.66
N ALA A 74 -9.37 11.12 -1.04
CA ALA A 74 -10.66 10.55 -1.40
C ALA A 74 -11.81 11.57 -1.28
N LEU A 75 -11.75 12.47 -0.29
CA LEU A 75 -12.70 13.58 -0.13
C LEU A 75 -12.46 14.72 -1.11
N LEU A 76 -11.20 14.97 -1.49
CA LEU A 76 -10.83 16.05 -2.41
C LEU A 76 -11.29 15.78 -3.85
N PHE A 77 -11.21 14.53 -4.31
CA PHE A 77 -11.56 14.13 -5.68
C PHE A 77 -12.99 14.53 -6.13
N PRO A 78 -14.07 14.22 -5.38
CA PRO A 78 -15.41 14.62 -5.77
C PRO A 78 -15.59 16.15 -5.79
N VAL A 79 -14.98 16.88 -4.84
CA VAL A 79 -15.07 18.34 -4.78
C VAL A 79 -14.42 18.99 -6.01
N LEU A 80 -13.24 18.49 -6.42
CA LEU A 80 -12.61 18.95 -7.67
C LEU A 80 -13.50 18.70 -8.88
N SER A 81 -14.10 17.51 -8.99
CA SER A 81 -14.99 17.18 -10.11
C SER A 81 -16.18 18.15 -10.21
N ILE A 82 -16.75 18.57 -9.08
CA ILE A 82 -17.87 19.51 -9.02
C ILE A 82 -17.43 20.89 -9.51
N ILE A 83 -16.25 21.35 -9.09
CA ILE A 83 -15.70 22.67 -9.49
C ILE A 83 -15.49 22.74 -11.00
N PHE A 84 -15.03 21.66 -11.64
CA PHE A 84 -14.87 21.64 -13.10
C PHE A 84 -16.19 21.79 -13.87
N VAL A 85 -17.32 21.39 -13.28
CA VAL A 85 -18.64 21.47 -13.92
C VAL A 85 -19.38 22.76 -13.54
N LYS A 86 -19.32 23.16 -12.26
CA LYS A 86 -19.95 24.37 -11.73
C LYS A 86 -19.06 25.02 -10.68
N THR A 87 -18.57 26.21 -11.00
CA THR A 87 -17.83 27.03 -10.06
C THR A 87 -18.79 27.91 -9.25
N SER A 88 -18.66 27.86 -7.92
CA SER A 88 -19.33 28.82 -7.02
C SER A 88 -18.29 29.37 -6.04
N LEU A 89 -18.35 30.67 -5.76
CA LEU A 89 -17.45 31.32 -4.80
C LEU A 89 -17.40 30.61 -3.43
N PRO A 90 -18.52 30.19 -2.80
CA PRO A 90 -18.44 29.48 -1.52
C PRO A 90 -17.74 28.12 -1.63
N CYS A 91 -17.90 27.39 -2.73
CA CYS A 91 -17.20 26.11 -2.96
C CYS A 91 -15.69 26.32 -3.13
N LEU A 92 -15.29 27.38 -3.85
CA LEU A 92 -13.88 27.74 -4.02
C LEU A 92 -13.22 28.10 -2.68
N VAL A 93 -13.91 28.90 -1.85
CA VAL A 93 -13.43 29.25 -0.51
C VAL A 93 -13.31 27.99 0.34
N ALA A 94 -14.33 27.13 0.39
CA ALA A 94 -14.30 25.89 1.15
C ALA A 94 -13.15 24.96 0.73
N LEU A 95 -12.91 24.77 -0.58
CA LEU A 95 -11.79 23.99 -1.07
C LEU A 95 -10.45 24.62 -0.66
N SER A 96 -10.31 25.94 -0.79
CA SER A 96 -9.07 26.65 -0.41
C SER A 96 -8.77 26.51 1.08
N THR A 97 -9.80 26.60 1.93
CA THR A 97 -9.65 26.39 3.38
C THR A 97 -9.31 24.93 3.70
N PHE A 98 -9.91 23.98 2.98
CA PHE A 98 -9.62 22.55 3.16
C PHE A 98 -8.16 22.26 2.83
N VAL A 99 -7.68 22.67 1.65
CA VAL A 99 -6.27 22.49 1.23
C VAL A 99 -5.30 23.21 2.18
N PHE A 100 -5.66 24.38 2.69
CA PHE A 100 -4.84 25.09 3.65
C PHE A 100 -4.65 24.30 4.96
N VAL A 101 -5.72 23.69 5.48
CA VAL A 101 -5.65 22.84 6.67
C VAL A 101 -4.77 21.61 6.41
N LEU A 102 -4.90 20.98 5.24
CA LEU A 102 -4.05 19.85 4.85
C LEU A 102 -2.55 20.22 4.87
N LEU A 103 -2.20 21.34 4.24
CA LEU A 103 -0.81 21.82 4.17
C LEU A 103 -0.26 22.20 5.56
N MET A 104 -1.09 22.77 6.43
CA MET A 104 -0.66 23.07 7.81
C MET A 104 -0.45 21.80 8.63
N GLY A 105 -1.30 20.79 8.48
CA GLY A 105 -1.14 19.49 9.15
C GLY A 105 0.16 18.80 8.73
N THR A 106 0.44 18.74 7.42
CA THR A 106 1.67 18.12 6.90
C THR A 106 2.92 18.85 7.37
N PHE A 107 2.88 20.18 7.42
CA PHE A 107 4.00 20.99 7.88
C PHE A 107 4.27 20.78 9.38
N HIS A 108 3.22 20.65 10.19
CA HIS A 108 3.36 20.31 11.61
C HIS A 108 4.02 18.94 11.80
N GLU A 109 3.56 17.92 11.08
CA GLU A 109 4.12 16.56 11.17
C GLU A 109 5.57 16.50 10.69
N TRP A 110 5.94 17.30 9.68
CA TRP A 110 7.32 17.42 9.25
C TRP A 110 8.19 18.05 10.35
N ASN A 111 7.73 19.13 11.00
CA ASN A 111 8.48 19.76 12.07
C ASN A 111 8.71 18.84 13.28
N GLU A 112 7.81 17.89 13.52
CA GLU A 112 7.96 16.84 14.55
C GLU A 112 8.92 15.70 14.15
N GLY A 113 9.48 15.74 12.93
CA GLY A 113 10.42 14.73 12.44
C GLY A 113 9.77 13.36 12.16
N ALA A 114 8.44 13.30 12.07
CA ALA A 114 7.70 12.06 11.82
C ALA A 114 8.01 11.46 10.42
N LEU A 115 8.46 12.30 9.50
CA LEU A 115 8.82 11.94 8.12
C LEU A 115 10.30 11.59 7.94
N ASP A 116 11.14 11.83 8.95
CA ASP A 116 12.57 11.59 8.84
C ASP A 116 12.92 10.11 9.08
N TRP A 117 13.46 9.47 8.03
CA TRP A 117 13.81 8.05 8.08
C TRP A 117 15.08 7.78 8.90
N VAL A 118 16.08 8.67 8.76
CA VAL A 118 17.39 8.58 9.41
C VAL A 118 17.56 9.81 10.27
N SER A 119 17.61 9.62 11.59
CA SER A 119 18.10 10.65 12.48
C SER A 119 19.62 10.74 12.27
N ASN A 120 20.09 11.86 11.72
CA ASN A 120 21.50 12.25 11.88
C ASN A 120 21.80 12.57 13.35
#